data_AF-A0A1P8WG31-F1
#
_entry.id   AF-A0A1P8WG31-F1
#
_cell.length_a   1.000
_cell.length_b   1.000
_cell.length_c   1.000
_cell.angle_alpha   90.00
_cell.angle_beta   90.00
_cell.angle_gamma   90.00
#
_symmetry.space_group_name_H-M   'P 1'
#
loop_
_entity.id
_entity.type
_entity.pdbx_description
1 polymer ?
#
loop_
_entity_poly.entity_id
_entity_poly.type
_entity_poly.pdbx_seq_one_letter_code
_entity_poly.pdbx_strand_id
1 'polypeptide(L)'
;MKALRTELAFFDGNDLLARGNVLINSTEETCEVVSERGDRFEITRKFEEPACSFFVRYFDQNGAFVGRSAMRMGVHNSDDWEMIELAEPYQMCFKCAIVDCDNPDWATQEPLPDSSA
;
A
#
# COMPACT_ATOMS: atom_id res chain seq x y z
N MET A 1 11.47 15.52 2.56
CA MET A 1 10.12 15.94 2.06
C MET A 1 9.07 14.95 2.61
N LYS A 2 7.75 15.25 2.66
CA LYS A 2 6.79 14.26 3.20
C LYS A 2 6.60 13.07 2.26
N ALA A 3 6.45 11.89 2.83
CA ALA A 3 5.99 10.67 2.18
C ALA A 3 5.00 9.93 3.08
N LEU A 4 4.25 8.98 2.51
CA LEU A 4 3.39 8.08 3.27
C LEU A 4 4.01 6.68 3.24
N ARG A 5 4.49 6.23 4.40
CA ARG A 5 4.86 4.82 4.59
C ARG A 5 3.57 4.04 4.80
N THR A 6 3.33 3.05 3.96
CA THR A 6 2.16 2.18 4.08
C THR A 6 2.62 0.74 4.25
N GLU A 7 2.10 0.09 5.27
CA GLU A 7 2.22 -1.35 5.44
C GLU A 7 0.99 -2.01 4.82
N LEU A 8 1.19 -3.08 4.06
CA LEU A 8 0.16 -3.76 3.28
C LEU A 8 0.12 -5.24 3.64
N ALA A 9 -1.08 -5.80 3.72
CA ALA A 9 -1.32 -7.23 3.83
C ALA A 9 -2.42 -7.64 2.83
N PHE A 10 -2.15 -8.64 1.99
CA PHE A 10 -3.05 -9.13 0.97
C PHE A 10 -3.62 -10.49 1.37
N PHE A 11 -4.91 -10.71 1.13
CA PHE A 11 -5.63 -11.90 1.55
C PHE A 11 -6.43 -12.52 0.42
N ASP A 12 -6.62 -13.84 0.50
CA ASP A 12 -7.56 -14.65 -0.27
C ASP A 12 -8.60 -15.21 0.72
N GLY A 13 -9.73 -14.51 0.87
CA GLY A 13 -10.63 -14.75 2.00
C GLY A 13 -9.92 -14.52 3.34
N ASN A 14 -9.71 -15.59 4.11
CA ASN A 14 -9.04 -15.52 5.42
C ASN A 14 -7.53 -15.85 5.35
N ASP A 15 -7.02 -16.25 4.19
CA ASP A 15 -5.64 -16.68 4.04
C ASP A 15 -4.75 -15.50 3.68
N LEU A 16 -3.76 -15.21 4.51
CA LEU A 16 -2.75 -14.19 4.23
C LEU A 16 -1.85 -14.66 3.09
N LEU A 17 -1.85 -13.93 1.98
CA LEU A 17 -1.03 -14.21 0.80
C LEU A 17 0.34 -13.56 0.90
N ALA A 18 0.39 -12.27 1.21
CA ALA A 18 1.62 -11.50 1.21
C ALA A 18 1.53 -10.29 2.16
N ARG A 19 2.68 -9.84 2.63
CA ARG A 19 2.83 -8.61 3.39
C ARG A 19 3.98 -7.80 2.82
N GLY A 20 3.83 -6.49 2.76
CA GLY A 20 4.84 -5.61 2.18
C GLY A 20 4.80 -4.22 2.80
N ASN A 21 5.91 -3.51 2.64
CA ASN A 21 5.99 -2.08 2.95
C ASN A 21 6.19 -1.32 1.66
N VAL A 22 5.47 -0.21 1.52
CA VAL A 22 5.62 0.69 0.39
C VAL A 22 5.81 2.12 0.88
N LEU A 23 6.71 2.84 0.21
CA LEU A 23 6.85 4.27 0.40
C LEU A 23 6.14 4.98 -0.75
N ILE A 24 5.14 5.79 -0.42
CA ILE A 24 4.45 6.64 -1.37
C ILE A 24 5.13 8.01 -1.33
N ASN A 25 5.90 8.33 -2.37
CA ASN A 25 6.63 9.60 -2.52
C ASN A 25 6.03 10.44 -3.68
N SER A 26 6.53 11.66 -3.91
CA SER A 26 5.95 12.58 -4.91
C SER A 26 6.06 12.10 -6.37
N THR A 27 6.98 11.18 -6.64
CA THR A 27 7.17 10.54 -7.93
C THR A 27 6.18 9.40 -8.07
N GLU A 28 5.54 9.28 -9.23
CA GLU A 28 4.73 8.10 -9.52
C GLU A 28 5.65 6.90 -9.72
N GLU A 29 5.46 5.88 -8.90
CA GLU A 29 6.26 4.67 -8.93
C GLU A 29 5.36 3.44 -8.91
N THR A 30 5.83 2.39 -9.59
CA THR A 30 5.23 1.07 -9.54
C THR A 30 6.18 0.11 -8.84
N CYS A 31 5.67 -0.65 -7.89
CA CYS A 31 6.38 -1.80 -7.32
C CYS A 31 5.52 -3.06 -7.39
N GLU A 32 6.11 -4.18 -7.00
CA GLU A 32 5.40 -5.45 -6.88
C GLU A 32 5.54 -6.03 -5.48
N VAL A 33 4.47 -6.66 -5.01
CA VAL A 33 4.48 -7.58 -3.85
C VAL A 33 4.07 -8.94 -4.38
N VAL A 34 4.84 -9.98 -4.05
CA VAL A 34 4.63 -11.35 -4.55
C VAL A 34 4.40 -12.28 -3.35
N SER A 35 3.35 -13.10 -3.41
CA SER A 35 3.06 -14.11 -2.39
C SER A 35 3.99 -15.33 -2.53
N GLU A 36 4.09 -16.14 -1.48
CA GLU A 36 4.81 -17.43 -1.56
C GLU A 36 4.16 -18.40 -2.56
N ARG A 37 2.84 -18.26 -2.76
CA ARG A 37 2.05 -19.02 -3.72
C ARG A 37 2.30 -18.57 -5.17
N GLY A 38 2.89 -17.39 -5.37
CA GLY A 38 3.23 -16.84 -6.69
C GLY A 38 2.24 -15.80 -7.22
N ASP A 39 1.21 -15.44 -6.45
CA ASP A 39 0.32 -14.33 -6.80
C ASP A 39 1.07 -12.99 -6.76
N ARG A 40 0.70 -12.08 -7.65
CA ARG A 40 1.42 -10.82 -7.87
C ARG A 40 0.49 -9.62 -7.74
N PHE A 41 0.91 -8.67 -6.91
CA PHE A 41 0.24 -7.39 -6.70
C PHE A 41 1.13 -6.26 -7.23
N GLU A 42 0.83 -5.75 -8.42
CA GLU A 42 1.46 -4.55 -8.99
C GLU A 42 0.80 -3.30 -8.38
N ILE A 43 1.59 -2.47 -7.72
CA ILE A 43 1.11 -1.31 -6.96
C ILE A 43 1.70 -0.05 -7.57
N THR A 44 0.87 0.77 -8.21
CA THR A 44 1.23 2.11 -8.67
C THR A 44 0.77 3.13 -7.64
N ARG A 45 1.67 4.01 -7.22
CA ARG A 45 1.42 4.95 -6.12
C ARG A 45 2.08 6.29 -6.37
N LYS A 46 1.47 7.35 -5.83
CA LYS A 46 2.00 8.71 -5.86
C LYS A 46 1.48 9.53 -4.69
N PHE A 47 2.37 10.23 -4.01
CA PHE A 47 2.06 11.09 -2.88
C PHE A 47 1.41 12.37 -3.39
N GLU A 48 0.21 12.64 -2.92
CA GLU A 48 -0.57 13.82 -3.21
C GLU A 48 -1.34 14.20 -1.94
N GLU A 49 -1.55 15.49 -1.69
CA GLU A 49 -2.40 15.98 -0.61
C GLU A 49 -3.76 16.42 -1.19
N PRO A 50 -4.89 16.16 -0.50
CA PRO A 50 -4.99 15.60 0.85
C PRO A 50 -4.98 14.05 0.91
N ALA A 51 -4.94 13.38 -0.24
CA ALA A 51 -4.94 11.92 -0.31
C ALA A 51 -4.05 11.42 -1.45
N CYS A 52 -3.25 10.39 -1.19
CA CYS A 52 -2.37 9.76 -2.15
C CYS A 52 -3.13 8.96 -3.21
N SER A 53 -2.61 8.94 -4.44
CA SER A 53 -3.07 8.02 -5.47
C SER A 53 -2.51 6.63 -5.21
N PHE A 54 -3.37 5.61 -5.19
CA PHE A 54 -2.95 4.23 -5.01
C PHE A 54 -3.78 3.30 -5.90
N PHE A 55 -3.09 2.53 -6.73
CA PHE A 55 -3.68 1.64 -7.71
C PHE A 55 -3.04 0.27 -7.63
N VAL A 56 -3.86 -0.77 -7.56
CA VAL A 56 -3.41 -2.17 -7.47
C VAL A 56 -3.92 -2.92 -8.69
N ARG A 57 -3.04 -3.62 -9.38
CA ARG A 57 -3.39 -4.70 -10.31
C ARG A 57 -2.98 -6.02 -9.70
N TYR A 58 -3.85 -7.00 -9.85
CA TYR A 58 -3.68 -8.30 -9.25
C TYR A 58 -3.66 -9.40 -10.31
N PHE A 59 -2.69 -10.30 -10.16
CA PHE A 59 -2.51 -11.48 -10.99
C PHE A 59 -2.40 -12.71 -10.08
N ASP A 60 -3.06 -13.80 -10.45
CA ASP A 60 -2.98 -15.05 -9.70
C ASP A 60 -1.61 -15.73 -9.87
N GLN A 61 -1.41 -16.84 -9.13
CA GLN A 61 -0.22 -17.68 -9.23
C GLN A 61 0.14 -18.20 -10.64
N ASN A 62 -0.80 -18.18 -11.58
CA ASN A 62 -0.57 -18.59 -12.98
C ASN A 62 -0.24 -17.38 -13.88
N GLY A 63 -0.20 -16.18 -13.33
CA GLY A 63 -0.02 -14.91 -14.05
C GLY A 63 -1.29 -14.42 -14.75
N ALA A 64 -2.45 -15.03 -14.49
CA ALA A 64 -3.71 -14.56 -15.04
C ALA A 64 -4.16 -13.28 -14.33
N PHE A 65 -4.54 -12.26 -15.10
CA PHE A 65 -5.08 -11.03 -14.54
C PHE A 65 -6.44 -11.31 -13.89
N VAL A 66 -6.55 -11.06 -12.60
CA VAL A 66 -7.78 -11.29 -11.82
C VAL A 66 -8.57 -9.99 -11.69
N GLY A 67 -7.91 -8.86 -11.42
CA GLY A 67 -8.61 -7.62 -11.17
C GLY A 67 -7.72 -6.43 -10.89
N ARG A 68 -8.37 -5.28 -10.68
CA ARG A 68 -7.70 -4.03 -10.30
C ARG A 68 -8.57 -3.23 -9.34
N SER A 69 -7.93 -2.49 -8.45
CA SER A 69 -8.58 -1.54 -7.55
C SER A 69 -7.84 -0.20 -7.58
N ALA A 70 -8.60 0.89 -7.48
CA ALA A 70 -8.08 2.25 -7.44
C ALA A 70 -8.66 2.95 -6.21
N MET A 71 -7.81 3.55 -5.39
CA MET A 71 -8.24 4.25 -4.18
C MET A 71 -7.46 5.55 -3.96
N ARG A 72 -8.01 6.40 -3.10
CA ARG A 72 -7.35 7.59 -2.58
C ARG A 72 -7.10 7.38 -1.10
N MET A 73 -5.84 7.22 -0.71
CA MET A 73 -5.45 7.00 0.69
C MET A 73 -5.24 8.35 1.37
N GLY A 74 -6.02 8.68 2.40
CA GLY A 74 -5.86 9.93 3.15
C GLY A 74 -4.45 10.06 3.75
N VAL A 75 -3.85 11.25 3.69
CA VAL A 75 -2.54 11.51 4.30
C VAL A 75 -2.72 11.77 5.79
N HIS A 76 -2.51 10.74 6.60
CA HIS A 76 -2.59 10.78 8.06
C HIS A 76 -1.77 9.63 8.67
N ASN A 77 -1.57 9.66 9.98
CA ASN A 77 -1.06 8.52 10.74
C ASN A 77 -2.20 7.63 11.23
N SER A 78 -2.08 6.33 11.00
CA SER A 78 -2.99 5.31 11.51
C SER A 78 -2.20 4.04 11.79
N ASP A 79 -2.30 3.55 13.03
CA ASP A 79 -1.78 2.25 13.43
C ASP A 79 -2.83 1.13 13.31
N ASP A 80 -4.09 1.49 13.05
CA ASP A 80 -5.20 0.57 12.86
C ASP A 80 -5.21 0.03 11.44
N TRP A 81 -5.53 -1.27 11.29
CA TRP A 81 -5.66 -1.90 9.98
C TRP A 81 -7.00 -1.52 9.35
N GLU A 82 -6.93 -0.78 8.25
CA GLU A 82 -8.05 -0.53 7.35
C GLU A 82 -8.10 -1.59 6.26
N MET A 83 -9.31 -2.01 5.87
CA MET A 83 -9.51 -3.07 4.89
C MET A 83 -10.24 -2.54 3.66
N ILE A 84 -9.81 -2.97 2.49
CA ILE A 84 -10.50 -2.76 1.22
C ILE A 84 -10.72 -4.07 0.47
N GLU A 85 -11.78 -4.11 -0.31
CA GLU A 85 -12.03 -5.18 -1.25
C GLU A 85 -11.29 -4.91 -2.56
N LEU A 86 -10.66 -5.96 -3.11
CA LEU A 86 -10.04 -5.90 -4.43
C LEU A 86 -11.01 -6.49 -5.47
N ALA A 87 -10.96 -7.80 -5.65
CA ALA A 87 -11.89 -8.60 -6.44
C ALA A 87 -12.18 -9.85 -5.62
N GLU A 88 -13.43 -10.22 -5.39
CA GLU A 88 -13.77 -11.35 -4.53
C GLU A 88 -13.01 -12.64 -4.95
N PRO A 89 -12.40 -13.39 -4.02
CA PRO A 89 -12.41 -13.26 -2.55
C PRO A 89 -11.27 -12.38 -1.97
N TYR A 90 -10.53 -11.66 -2.82
CA TYR A 90 -9.30 -10.98 -2.45
C TYR A 90 -9.52 -9.65 -1.73
N GLN A 91 -8.76 -9.45 -0.66
CA GLN A 91 -8.80 -8.26 0.17
C GLN A 91 -7.39 -7.70 0.38
N MET A 92 -7.31 -6.40 0.66
CA MET A 92 -6.08 -5.76 1.10
C MET A 92 -6.34 -4.99 2.39
N CYS A 93 -5.53 -5.24 3.40
CA CYS A 93 -5.47 -4.42 4.60
C CYS A 93 -4.25 -3.50 4.54
N PHE A 94 -4.36 -2.30 5.09
CA PHE A 94 -3.26 -1.38 5.23
C PHE A 94 -3.30 -0.57 6.52
N LYS A 95 -2.14 -0.03 6.89
CA LYS A 95 -1.99 1.03 7.88
C LYS A 95 -0.90 1.99 7.39
N CYS A 96 -0.90 3.24 7.84
CA CYS A 96 -0.05 4.26 7.25
C CYS A 96 0.55 5.23 8.27
N ALA A 97 1.72 5.78 7.93
CA ALA A 97 2.39 6.79 8.72
C ALA A 97 3.06 7.81 7.80
N ILE A 98 2.97 9.09 8.16
CA ILE A 98 3.69 10.16 7.47
C ILE A 98 5.16 10.07 7.88
N VAL A 99 6.09 10.06 6.92
CA VAL A 99 7.53 9.97 7.18
C VAL A 99 8.30 10.98 6.33
N ASP A 100 9.60 11.12 6.61
CA ASP A 100 10.50 11.92 5.77
C ASP A 100 11.04 11.07 4.61
N CYS A 101 10.77 11.49 3.38
CA CYS A 101 11.18 10.78 2.17
C CYS A 101 12.71 10.73 1.97
N ASP A 102 13.46 11.63 2.62
CA ASP A 102 14.90 11.74 2.45
C ASP A 102 15.67 10.79 3.38
N ASN A 103 14.96 10.05 4.24
CA ASN A 103 15.55 9.07 5.14
C ASN A 103 15.67 7.70 4.44
N PRO A 104 16.89 7.13 4.30
CA PRO A 104 17.08 5.80 3.72
C PRO A 104 16.39 4.69 4.54
N ASP A 105 16.20 4.89 5.84
CA ASP A 105 15.60 3.92 6.77
C ASP A 105 14.10 4.21 7.01
N TRP A 106 13.41 4.76 6.01
CA TRP A 106 11.99 5.15 6.08
C TRP A 106 11.08 4.02 6.60
N ALA A 107 11.43 2.75 6.35
CA ALA A 107 10.67 1.59 6.81
C ALA A 107 10.55 1.54 8.34
N THR A 108 11.57 1.97 9.08
CA THR A 108 11.63 1.94 10.54
C THR A 108 11.55 3.32 11.19
N GLN A 109 11.47 4.38 10.39
CA GLN A 109 11.43 5.75 10.90
C GLN A 109 10.21 6.02 11.78
N GLU A 110 10.38 6.85 12.80
CA GLU A 110 9.26 7.37 13.59
C GLU A 110 8.33 8.23 12.71
N PRO A 111 7.00 8.11 12.88
CA PRO A 111 6.06 8.96 12.17
C PRO A 111 6.30 10.45 12.44
N LEU A 112 6.21 11.26 11.40
CA LEU A 112 6.05 12.70 11.54
C LEU A 112 4.67 12.98 12.15
N PRO A 113 4.52 14.05 12.96
CA PRO A 113 3.23 14.41 13.52
C PRO A 113 2.24 14.67 12.39
N ASP A 114 0.97 14.27 12.61
CA ASP A 114 -0.09 14.68 11.72
C ASP A 114 -0.08 16.20 11.62
N SER A 115 -0.22 16.70 10.39
CA SER A 115 -0.41 18.13 10.17
C SER A 115 -1.84 18.49 10.59
N SER A 116 -2.11 18.42 11.89
CA SER A 116 -3.35 18.88 12.48
C SER A 116 -3.23 20.39 12.71
N ALA A 117 -3.72 21.15 11.73
CA ALA A 117 -4.19 22.52 11.89
C ALA A 117 -5.37 22.76 10.92
#